data_AF-A0A9Q8Z4G5-F1
#
_entry.id   AF-A0A9Q8Z4G5-F1
#
_cell.length_a   1.000
_cell.length_b   1.000
_cell.length_c   1.000
_cell.angle_alpha   90.00
_cell.angle_beta   90.00
_cell.angle_gamma   90.00
#
_symmetry.space_group_name_H-M   'P 1'
#
loop_
_entity.id
_entity.type
_entity.pdbx_description
1 polymer ?
#
loop_
_entity_poly.entity_id
_entity_poly.type
_entity_poly.pdbx_seq_one_letter_code
_entity_poly.pdbx_strand_id
1 'polypeptide(L)'
;MAQTPQSTVPLPPGAQKRQETQTSTPAAVEPSSVASSSVVGVSSSPTSSVASSAATPTIIDYPNPSGPPLLQIGNYNCTSLTTLDLLTGILADFLESTDTTTGAALTLFAFNVHAASSIADPNGVAPDVSQDQLPGQGQLLSDLLRGNLSDDIYKPNLLSDQRANLNDSWYNVDWNNRPLEGYYQVSENAQGDLYTDSGWPTEAFAEFKQLFRLLASYGNIDTQMKAYNVAADSEYIFPPNTTFSQKAMTVGSDGRVTSGCLFNPSDQTITSATNSSWAVSTAPDLDVSSNSDFTSPIASISNLTACGTTPWLNQTLAGMTADLNPLPYAAFVQSTLWTFAPGEPLNATQGDDERTINRCVVMTKSPYPSRWRTTDCRETHRVACHDPSSPYAWRISSDSSTYATADTRCTPPYSFSVPHTALENAHLFAAFEALQSDNSDDDVLYLNLNSINTPDCWVVGLNSTCPYLPSTETDRTKIVVVPTVAAVIIFLLAVMTFFLKCAANRRENKRGRKRRLVDGWEYEGVPS
;
A
#
# COMPACT_ATOMS: atom_id res chain seq x y z
N MET A 1 25.50 -4.14 7.42
CA MET A 1 24.08 -4.35 7.77
C MET A 1 23.65 -3.14 8.58
N ALA A 2 22.89 -2.23 7.98
CA ALA A 2 22.31 -1.11 8.70
C ALA A 2 21.10 -1.65 9.48
N GLN A 3 21.07 -1.46 10.79
CA GLN A 3 19.87 -1.74 11.58
C GLN A 3 18.81 -0.70 11.26
N THR A 4 17.64 -1.16 10.85
CA THR A 4 16.42 -0.36 10.75
C THR A 4 16.11 0.24 12.13
N PRO A 5 15.77 1.54 12.22
CA PRO A 5 15.32 2.13 13.47
C PRO A 5 14.06 1.40 13.93
N GLN A 6 14.11 0.80 15.11
CA GLN A 6 12.95 0.15 15.71
C GLN A 6 11.92 1.22 16.07
N SER A 7 10.67 0.97 15.68
CA SER A 7 9.53 1.78 16.10
C SER A 7 9.50 1.89 17.63
N THR A 8 9.49 3.12 18.14
CA THR A 8 9.37 3.42 19.58
C THR A 8 7.91 3.39 20.06
N VAL A 9 6.97 2.96 19.21
CA VAL A 9 5.56 2.83 19.59
C VAL A 9 5.37 1.51 20.33
N PRO A 10 5.00 1.52 21.62
CA PRO A 10 4.73 0.29 22.34
C PRO A 10 3.54 -0.43 21.70
N LEU A 11 3.75 -1.69 21.32
CA LEU A 11 2.70 -2.59 20.85
C LEU A 11 1.58 -2.69 21.91
N PRO A 12 0.30 -2.60 21.51
CA PRO A 12 -0.81 -2.81 22.44
C PRO A 12 -0.73 -4.23 23.05
N PRO A 13 -1.11 -4.39 24.33
CA PRO A 13 -1.05 -5.68 25.01
C PRO A 13 -1.94 -6.69 24.30
N GLY A 14 -1.34 -7.69 23.64
CA GLY A 14 -2.02 -8.75 22.90
C GLY A 14 -1.48 -9.04 21.50
N ALA A 15 -0.67 -8.13 20.92
CA ALA A 15 0.00 -8.38 19.65
C ALA A 15 1.27 -9.24 19.86
N GLN A 16 1.12 -10.56 19.95
CA GLN A 16 2.25 -11.48 19.92
C GLN A 16 2.59 -11.89 18.49
N LYS A 17 3.85 -11.66 18.11
CA LYS A 17 4.48 -12.23 16.92
C LYS A 17 4.41 -13.77 17.01
N ARG A 18 3.88 -14.43 15.97
CA ARG A 18 3.76 -15.89 15.95
C ARG A 18 5.15 -16.51 15.72
N GLN A 19 5.70 -17.10 16.78
CA GLN A 19 6.91 -17.93 16.84
C GLN A 19 8.24 -17.27 16.44
N GLU A 20 9.02 -16.85 17.44
CA GLU A 20 10.48 -16.84 17.34
C GLU A 20 11.09 -17.75 18.41
N THR A 21 11.95 -18.67 17.94
CA THR A 21 12.78 -19.52 18.79
C THR A 21 13.97 -18.68 19.25
N GLN A 22 14.15 -18.61 20.57
CA GLN A 22 15.18 -17.83 21.25
C GLN A 22 16.58 -18.18 20.75
N THR A 23 17.34 -17.16 20.32
CA THR A 23 18.82 -17.22 20.37
C THR A 23 19.36 -15.88 20.87
N SER A 24 20.27 -15.99 21.83
CA SER A 24 20.85 -14.97 22.71
C SER A 24 21.69 -13.90 22.02
N THR A 25 21.52 -12.64 22.45
CA THR A 25 22.39 -11.48 22.20
C THR A 25 23.59 -11.42 23.17
N PRO A 26 24.75 -10.92 22.72
CA PRO A 26 25.75 -10.31 23.61
C PRO A 26 25.79 -8.77 23.47
N ALA A 27 26.17 -8.15 24.59
CA ALA A 27 26.08 -6.73 24.92
C ALA A 27 26.99 -5.78 24.11
N ALA A 28 26.52 -4.54 23.97
CA ALA A 28 27.22 -3.39 23.40
C ALA A 28 28.17 -2.72 24.41
N VAL A 29 29.26 -2.15 23.90
CA VAL A 29 30.21 -1.30 24.63
C VAL A 29 30.33 0.02 23.86
N GLU A 30 30.08 1.14 24.53
CA GLU A 30 30.29 2.51 24.03
C GLU A 30 31.79 2.83 23.84
N PRO A 31 32.12 3.83 23.01
CA PRO A 31 32.79 4.98 23.63
C PRO A 31 32.43 6.36 23.07
N SER A 32 32.58 7.35 23.95
CA SER A 32 32.50 8.80 23.75
C SER A 32 33.84 9.43 23.35
N SER A 33 33.81 10.59 22.67
CA SER A 33 34.76 11.76 22.70
C SER A 33 34.58 12.57 21.40
N VAL A 34 34.07 13.81 21.35
CA VAL A 34 34.53 15.15 21.78
C VAL A 34 35.79 15.69 21.09
N ALA A 35 35.59 16.80 20.35
CA ALA A 35 36.47 17.96 20.05
C ALA A 35 36.63 18.22 18.53
N SER A 36 36.80 19.43 17.99
CA SER A 36 36.54 20.82 18.37
C SER A 36 36.87 21.68 17.13
N SER A 37 36.19 22.81 17.02
CA SER A 37 36.26 23.87 15.99
C SER A 37 37.66 24.43 15.66
N SER A 38 37.84 24.89 14.42
CA SER A 38 38.67 26.07 14.13
C SER A 38 38.16 26.87 12.92
N VAL A 39 38.22 28.20 13.06
CA VAL A 39 37.66 29.24 12.19
C VAL A 39 38.81 30.12 11.70
N VAL A 40 38.95 30.34 10.40
CA VAL A 40 39.75 31.41 9.76
C VAL A 40 39.15 31.57 8.34
N GLY A 41 38.87 32.72 7.71
CA GLY A 41 39.19 34.13 7.87
C GLY A 41 39.21 34.70 6.44
N VAL A 42 38.40 35.72 6.16
CA VAL A 42 38.07 36.22 4.80
C VAL A 42 39.23 37.01 4.17
N SER A 43 39.41 36.90 2.85
CA SER A 43 39.98 37.98 2.01
C SER A 43 39.47 37.93 0.57
N SER A 44 39.08 39.10 0.08
CA SER A 44 38.46 39.37 -1.23
C SER A 44 39.41 40.15 -2.15
N SER A 45 39.48 39.81 -3.44
CA SER A 45 39.84 40.69 -4.60
C SER A 45 39.80 39.91 -5.94
N PRO A 46 39.70 40.58 -7.11
CA PRO A 46 38.68 40.25 -8.11
C PRO A 46 39.16 39.65 -9.45
N THR A 47 38.16 39.16 -10.21
CA THR A 47 38.08 38.98 -11.68
C THR A 47 39.09 38.07 -12.39
N SER A 48 38.58 36.97 -12.93
CA SER A 48 38.89 36.45 -14.29
C SER A 48 37.84 35.39 -14.64
N SER A 49 37.30 35.44 -15.85
CA SER A 49 36.40 34.44 -16.42
C SER A 49 37.04 33.04 -16.41
N VAL A 50 36.58 32.17 -15.52
CA VAL A 50 37.04 30.79 -15.41
C VAL A 50 36.08 29.92 -16.21
N ALA A 51 36.58 29.31 -17.30
CA ALA A 51 35.95 28.17 -17.94
C ALA A 51 35.62 27.14 -16.83
N SER A 52 34.38 26.66 -16.76
CA SER A 52 33.93 25.79 -15.66
C SER A 52 34.93 24.66 -15.45
N SER A 53 35.72 24.75 -14.39
CA SER A 53 36.61 23.67 -13.99
C SER A 53 35.75 22.46 -13.72
N ALA A 54 36.11 21.33 -14.29
CA ALA A 54 35.45 20.06 -14.04
C ALA A 54 35.20 19.90 -12.54
N ALA A 55 33.96 19.64 -12.13
CA ALA A 55 33.65 19.44 -10.72
C ALA A 55 34.40 18.20 -10.24
N THR A 56 35.48 18.38 -9.46
CA THR A 56 36.21 17.24 -8.91
C THR A 56 35.34 16.62 -7.81
N PRO A 57 35.08 15.30 -7.86
CA PRO A 57 34.34 14.62 -6.80
C PRO A 57 35.04 14.87 -5.47
N THR A 58 34.28 15.30 -4.46
CA THR A 58 34.81 15.55 -3.11
C THR A 58 34.33 14.44 -2.18
N ILE A 59 35.25 13.84 -1.42
CA ILE A 59 34.88 12.85 -0.41
C ILE A 59 34.33 13.61 0.80
N ILE A 60 33.10 13.29 1.19
CA ILE A 60 32.50 13.69 2.45
C ILE A 60 32.60 12.49 3.40
N ASP A 61 33.42 12.59 4.44
CA ASP A 61 33.44 11.58 5.50
C ASP A 61 32.23 11.78 6.43
N TYR A 62 31.15 10.99 6.23
CA TYR A 62 29.99 10.99 7.11
C TYR A 62 29.15 9.70 6.97
N PRO A 63 28.62 9.05 8.04
CA PRO A 63 28.90 9.21 9.47
C PRO A 63 29.68 8.04 10.09
N ASN A 64 30.20 7.07 9.33
CA ASN A 64 30.86 5.89 9.89
C ASN A 64 32.22 5.61 9.21
N PRO A 65 33.36 5.62 9.95
CA PRO A 65 34.69 5.36 9.39
C PRO A 65 34.88 3.94 8.82
N SER A 66 33.87 3.08 9.00
CA SER A 66 33.87 1.67 8.57
C SER A 66 33.18 1.43 7.22
N GLY A 67 32.53 2.46 6.65
CA GLY A 67 31.76 2.35 5.41
C GLY A 67 32.50 2.91 4.19
N PRO A 68 32.06 2.58 2.97
CA PRO A 68 32.58 3.23 1.77
C PRO A 68 32.28 4.73 1.81
N PRO A 69 33.19 5.57 1.29
CA PRO A 69 33.08 7.02 1.38
C PRO A 69 31.82 7.53 0.68
N LEU A 70 31.24 8.60 1.22
CA LEU A 70 30.23 9.39 0.51
C LEU A 70 30.96 10.36 -0.43
N LEU A 71 30.62 10.34 -1.71
CA LEU A 71 31.19 11.19 -2.73
C LEU A 71 30.17 12.26 -3.11
N GLN A 72 30.53 13.53 -2.94
CA GLN A 72 29.76 14.64 -3.50
C GLN A 72 30.23 14.90 -4.93
N ILE A 73 29.31 14.74 -5.88
CA ILE A 73 29.51 14.93 -7.31
C ILE A 73 28.49 15.97 -7.78
N GLY A 74 28.92 17.23 -7.91
CA GLY A 74 27.99 18.34 -8.16
C GLY A 74 26.98 18.47 -7.03
N ASN A 75 25.69 18.34 -7.37
CA ASN A 75 24.58 18.42 -6.42
C ASN A 75 24.18 17.05 -5.83
N TYR A 76 24.88 15.97 -6.19
CA TYR A 76 24.53 14.61 -5.79
C TYR A 76 25.49 14.08 -4.73
N ASN A 77 24.94 13.33 -3.77
CA ASN A 77 25.70 12.55 -2.80
C ASN A 77 25.61 11.07 -3.19
N CYS A 78 26.73 10.48 -3.59
CA CYS A 78 26.81 9.13 -4.13
C CYS A 78 27.63 8.23 -3.19
N THR A 79 27.23 6.97 -3.05
CA THR A 79 28.05 5.93 -2.40
C THR A 79 27.84 4.62 -3.13
N SER A 80 28.83 3.73 -3.08
CA SER A 80 28.75 2.41 -3.73
C SER A 80 27.72 1.47 -3.10
N LEU A 81 27.13 1.83 -1.96
CA LEU A 81 26.09 1.04 -1.28
C LEU A 81 24.67 1.41 -1.68
N THR A 82 24.44 2.61 -2.22
CA THR A 82 23.10 3.06 -2.62
C THR A 82 22.80 2.53 -4.01
N THR A 83 22.56 1.22 -4.09
CA THR A 83 22.19 0.50 -5.31
C THR A 83 20.70 0.16 -5.29
N LEU A 84 20.15 -0.22 -6.45
CA LEU A 84 18.78 -0.74 -6.52
C LEU A 84 18.61 -2.00 -5.66
N ASP A 85 19.63 -2.85 -5.56
CA ASP A 85 19.62 -4.05 -4.70
C ASP A 85 19.40 -3.73 -3.22
N LEU A 86 19.97 -2.62 -2.73
CA LEU A 86 19.73 -2.18 -1.36
C LEU A 86 18.25 -1.83 -1.16
N LEU A 87 17.66 -1.13 -2.13
CA LEU A 87 16.25 -0.73 -2.07
C LEU A 87 15.33 -1.95 -2.17
N THR A 88 15.59 -2.89 -3.07
CA THR A 88 14.79 -4.12 -3.18
C THR A 88 14.90 -4.99 -1.93
N GLY A 89 16.07 -5.02 -1.29
CA GLY A 89 16.26 -5.66 0.02
C GLY A 89 15.43 -5.01 1.13
N ILE A 90 15.44 -3.67 1.22
CA ILE A 90 14.61 -2.91 2.19
C ILE A 90 13.13 -3.18 1.96
N LEU A 91 12.68 -3.20 0.70
CA LEU A 91 11.30 -3.50 0.35
C LEU A 91 10.93 -4.94 0.76
N ALA A 92 11.80 -5.91 0.50
CA ALA A 92 11.56 -7.30 0.88
C ALA A 92 11.39 -7.45 2.40
N ASP A 93 12.31 -6.86 3.19
CA ASP A 93 12.23 -6.87 4.66
C ASP A 93 10.94 -6.19 5.16
N PHE A 94 10.56 -5.07 4.53
CA PHE A 94 9.33 -4.37 4.86
C PHE A 94 8.08 -5.22 4.57
N LEU A 95 8.00 -5.83 3.39
CA LEU A 95 6.89 -6.69 3.00
C LEU A 95 6.80 -7.92 3.91
N GLU A 96 7.92 -8.59 4.20
CA GLU A 96 7.97 -9.72 5.14
C GLU A 96 7.48 -9.31 6.54
N SER A 97 7.94 -8.15 7.05
CA SER A 97 7.56 -7.70 8.39
C SER A 97 6.09 -7.30 8.55
N THR A 98 5.40 -7.04 7.44
CA THR A 98 4.01 -6.55 7.41
C THR A 98 3.01 -7.58 6.89
N ASP A 99 3.48 -8.78 6.49
CA ASP A 99 2.74 -9.86 5.82
C ASP A 99 1.44 -10.30 6.52
N THR A 100 1.41 -10.18 7.84
CA THR A 100 0.36 -10.70 8.72
C THR A 100 -0.34 -9.59 9.50
N THR A 101 -0.08 -8.33 9.13
CA THR A 101 -0.64 -7.16 9.80
C THR A 101 -1.72 -6.51 8.94
N THR A 102 -2.56 -5.67 9.56
CA THR A 102 -3.47 -4.77 8.83
C THR A 102 -2.71 -3.69 8.03
N GLY A 103 -1.38 -3.65 8.12
CA GLY A 103 -0.51 -2.82 7.30
C GLY A 103 -0.13 -3.47 5.96
N ALA A 104 -0.71 -4.62 5.61
CA ALA A 104 -0.65 -5.13 4.24
C ALA A 104 -1.33 -4.14 3.28
N ALA A 105 -0.57 -3.70 2.28
CA ALA A 105 -1.00 -2.77 1.24
C ALA A 105 -0.19 -3.01 -0.03
N LEU A 106 -0.80 -2.78 -1.19
CA LEU A 106 -0.15 -2.80 -2.49
C LEU A 106 0.76 -1.57 -2.63
N THR A 107 2.06 -1.81 -2.78
CA THR A 107 3.05 -0.76 -3.02
C THR A 107 3.26 -0.58 -4.52
N LEU A 108 3.21 0.66 -4.99
CA LEU A 108 3.53 1.01 -6.38
C LEU A 108 4.97 1.50 -6.45
N PHE A 109 5.74 0.91 -7.35
CA PHE A 109 7.13 1.26 -7.56
C PHE A 109 7.36 1.66 -9.03
N ALA A 110 7.65 2.93 -9.26
CA ALA A 110 7.83 3.48 -10.60
C ALA A 110 9.30 3.87 -10.86
N PHE A 111 9.87 3.37 -11.95
CA PHE A 111 11.22 3.70 -12.39
C PHE A 111 11.24 4.88 -13.35
N ASN A 112 11.86 5.98 -12.92
CA ASN A 112 12.31 7.01 -13.85
C ASN A 112 13.74 6.69 -14.28
N VAL A 113 13.97 6.53 -15.58
CA VAL A 113 15.26 6.06 -16.13
C VAL A 113 16.00 7.21 -16.78
N HIS A 114 17.16 7.54 -16.22
CA HIS A 114 17.98 8.68 -16.62
C HIS A 114 19.39 8.20 -17.01
N ALA A 115 20.00 8.87 -17.98
CA ALA A 115 21.42 8.73 -18.24
C ALA A 115 22.21 9.61 -17.26
N ALA A 116 23.32 9.11 -16.73
CA ALA A 116 24.18 9.91 -15.85
C ALA A 116 24.96 10.96 -16.67
N SER A 117 25.01 12.20 -16.17
CA SER A 117 25.88 13.24 -16.73
C SER A 117 27.36 12.95 -16.45
N SER A 118 28.25 13.58 -17.22
CA SER A 118 29.69 13.43 -17.05
C SER A 118 30.12 13.86 -15.66
N ILE A 119 31.07 13.14 -15.04
CA ILE A 119 31.66 13.57 -13.76
C ILE A 119 32.33 14.94 -13.85
N ALA A 120 32.77 15.34 -15.05
CA ALA A 120 33.36 16.65 -15.29
C ALA A 120 32.30 17.78 -15.32
N ASP A 121 31.06 17.45 -15.70
CA ASP A 121 29.94 18.40 -15.70
C ASP A 121 28.68 17.70 -15.17
N PRO A 122 28.64 17.41 -13.85
CA PRO A 122 27.62 16.54 -13.27
C PRO A 122 26.22 17.16 -13.23
N ASN A 123 26.13 18.48 -13.38
CA ASN A 123 24.87 19.20 -13.51
C ASN A 123 24.54 19.54 -14.98
N GLY A 124 25.40 19.13 -15.92
CA GLY A 124 25.20 19.31 -17.35
C GLY A 124 24.21 18.32 -17.94
N VAL A 125 23.96 18.44 -19.25
CA VAL A 125 23.07 17.52 -19.98
C VAL A 125 23.77 16.16 -20.12
N ALA A 126 23.06 15.09 -19.81
CA ALA A 126 23.57 13.74 -19.98
C ALA A 126 23.82 13.43 -21.48
N PRO A 127 24.91 12.73 -21.82
CA PRO A 127 25.19 12.32 -23.19
C PRO A 127 24.19 11.24 -23.65
N ASP A 128 23.99 11.14 -24.97
CA ASP A 128 23.28 10.01 -25.55
C ASP A 128 24.04 8.71 -25.29
N VAL A 129 23.32 7.67 -24.82
CA VAL A 129 23.91 6.37 -24.48
C VAL A 129 23.75 5.42 -25.67
N SER A 130 24.85 4.85 -26.14
CA SER A 130 24.84 3.86 -27.22
C SER A 130 24.47 2.47 -26.72
N GLN A 131 24.07 1.57 -27.62
CA GLN A 131 23.52 0.26 -27.25
C GLN A 131 24.53 -0.64 -26.50
N ASP A 132 25.82 -0.45 -26.73
CA ASP A 132 26.93 -1.14 -26.04
C ASP A 132 27.18 -0.62 -24.62
N GLN A 133 26.66 0.56 -24.27
CA GLN A 133 26.77 1.15 -22.94
C GLN A 133 25.53 0.89 -22.07
N LEU A 134 24.46 0.37 -22.67
CA LEU A 134 23.23 0.04 -21.97
C LEU A 134 23.35 -1.31 -21.25
N PRO A 135 22.59 -1.52 -20.16
CA PRO A 135 22.57 -2.79 -19.46
C PRO A 135 22.18 -3.95 -20.38
N GLY A 136 22.99 -5.01 -20.35
CA GLY A 136 22.71 -6.28 -21.03
C GLY A 136 21.89 -7.24 -20.17
N GLN A 137 21.71 -8.47 -20.66
CA GLN A 137 21.09 -9.54 -19.87
C GLN A 137 21.82 -9.77 -18.54
N GLY A 138 21.08 -9.93 -17.46
CA GLY A 138 21.60 -10.07 -16.10
C GLY A 138 21.85 -8.72 -15.39
N GLN A 139 21.64 -7.59 -16.08
CA GLN A 139 21.76 -6.24 -15.52
C GLN A 139 20.55 -5.36 -15.85
N LEU A 140 19.49 -5.95 -16.40
CA LEU A 140 18.25 -5.22 -16.65
C LEU A 140 17.56 -4.89 -15.32
N LEU A 141 16.66 -3.90 -15.33
CA LEU A 141 15.90 -3.55 -14.12
C LEU A 141 15.06 -4.73 -13.61
N SER A 142 14.48 -5.52 -14.52
CA SER A 142 13.75 -6.74 -14.14
C SER A 142 14.66 -7.81 -13.53
N ASP A 143 15.95 -7.88 -13.94
CA ASP A 143 16.90 -8.82 -13.36
C ASP A 143 17.23 -8.47 -11.89
N LEU A 144 17.20 -7.17 -11.54
CA LEU A 144 17.43 -6.70 -10.17
C LEU A 144 16.19 -6.83 -9.27
N LEU A 145 14.99 -6.70 -9.85
CA LEU A 145 13.74 -7.06 -9.18
C LEU A 145 13.61 -8.57 -8.97
N ARG A 146 14.18 -9.35 -9.91
CA ARG A 146 14.24 -10.80 -9.87
C ARG A 146 15.19 -11.24 -8.76
N GLY A 147 14.61 -11.49 -7.60
CA GLY A 147 15.31 -11.91 -6.41
C GLY A 147 14.29 -12.10 -5.29
N ASN A 148 14.53 -11.47 -4.15
CA ASN A 148 13.69 -11.58 -2.95
C ASN A 148 12.26 -11.07 -3.14
N LEU A 149 11.98 -10.26 -4.17
CA LEU A 149 10.64 -9.68 -4.43
C LEU A 149 9.83 -10.47 -5.47
N SER A 150 10.38 -11.55 -6.04
CA SER A 150 9.79 -12.20 -7.23
C SER A 150 8.38 -12.78 -6.98
N ASP A 151 8.12 -13.19 -5.74
CA ASP A 151 6.86 -13.77 -5.29
C ASP A 151 5.86 -12.70 -4.84
N ASP A 152 6.32 -11.50 -4.50
CA ASP A 152 5.48 -10.38 -4.05
C ASP A 152 5.05 -9.45 -5.19
N ILE A 153 5.70 -9.53 -6.36
CA ILE A 153 5.43 -8.66 -7.51
C ILE A 153 4.25 -9.16 -8.33
N TYR A 154 3.23 -8.30 -8.48
CA TYR A 154 2.17 -8.44 -9.46
C TYR A 154 2.68 -8.07 -10.86
N LYS A 155 2.55 -9.01 -11.81
CA LYS A 155 3.23 -8.96 -13.12
C LYS A 155 2.27 -8.66 -14.28
N PRO A 156 2.76 -8.10 -15.40
CA PRO A 156 1.92 -7.82 -16.58
C PRO A 156 1.26 -9.06 -17.20
N ASN A 157 1.97 -10.19 -17.27
CA ASN A 157 1.42 -11.44 -17.79
C ASN A 157 0.31 -11.98 -16.89
N LEU A 158 0.46 -11.89 -15.56
CA LEU A 158 -0.58 -12.27 -14.60
C LEU A 158 -1.86 -11.46 -14.81
N LEU A 159 -1.74 -10.14 -15.03
CA LEU A 159 -2.90 -9.31 -15.34
C LEU A 159 -3.59 -9.77 -16.64
N SER A 160 -2.81 -10.05 -17.69
CA SER A 160 -3.35 -10.54 -18.96
C SER A 160 -4.05 -11.89 -18.82
N ASP A 161 -3.45 -12.84 -18.11
CA ASP A 161 -4.01 -14.18 -17.89
C ASP A 161 -5.30 -14.12 -17.07
N GLN A 162 -5.33 -13.28 -16.03
CA GLN A 162 -6.53 -13.07 -15.21
C GLN A 162 -7.64 -12.42 -16.02
N ARG A 163 -7.32 -11.41 -16.84
CA ARG A 163 -8.29 -10.76 -17.72
C ARG A 163 -8.89 -11.70 -18.77
N ALA A 164 -8.15 -12.71 -19.21
CA ALA A 164 -8.62 -13.70 -20.19
C ALA A 164 -9.65 -14.68 -19.62
N ASN A 165 -9.71 -14.86 -18.30
CA ASN A 165 -10.71 -15.69 -17.62
C ASN A 165 -10.99 -15.16 -16.20
N LEU A 166 -12.03 -14.32 -16.09
CA LEU A 166 -12.50 -13.72 -14.86
C LEU A 166 -13.13 -14.73 -13.90
N ASN A 167 -13.75 -15.80 -14.42
CA ASN A 167 -14.39 -16.83 -13.60
C ASN A 167 -13.37 -17.52 -12.69
N ASP A 168 -12.21 -17.88 -13.23
CA ASP A 168 -11.14 -18.53 -12.47
C ASP A 168 -10.26 -17.54 -11.68
N SER A 169 -10.30 -16.26 -12.05
CA SER A 169 -9.51 -15.18 -11.43
C SER A 169 -10.36 -14.23 -10.57
N TRP A 170 -10.68 -13.02 -11.04
CA TRP A 170 -11.25 -11.93 -10.26
C TRP A 170 -12.62 -12.25 -9.63
N TYR A 171 -13.35 -13.24 -10.16
CA TYR A 171 -14.63 -13.69 -9.61
C TYR A 171 -14.52 -14.89 -8.67
N ASN A 172 -13.32 -15.44 -8.51
CA ASN A 172 -12.98 -16.52 -7.57
C ASN A 172 -12.66 -15.97 -6.16
N VAL A 173 -13.48 -15.02 -5.72
CA VAL A 173 -13.52 -14.43 -4.38
C VAL A 173 -14.98 -14.21 -4.00
N ASP A 174 -15.24 -13.99 -2.70
CA ASP A 174 -16.55 -13.56 -2.25
C ASP A 174 -17.04 -12.35 -3.04
N TRP A 175 -18.35 -12.27 -3.27
CA TRP A 175 -18.94 -11.25 -4.12
C TRP A 175 -18.57 -9.80 -3.70
N ASN A 176 -18.41 -9.56 -2.40
CA ASN A 176 -17.95 -8.27 -1.83
C ASN A 176 -16.52 -7.88 -2.22
N ASN A 177 -15.71 -8.84 -2.63
CA ASN A 177 -14.30 -8.65 -2.99
C ASN A 177 -14.09 -8.62 -4.51
N ARG A 178 -15.16 -8.74 -5.30
CA ARG A 178 -15.07 -8.67 -6.76
C ARG A 178 -14.86 -7.22 -7.22
N PRO A 179 -14.19 -6.99 -8.36
CA PRO A 179 -14.11 -5.67 -8.95
C PRO A 179 -15.51 -5.11 -9.22
N LEU A 180 -15.74 -3.86 -8.84
CA LEU A 180 -17.04 -3.19 -8.96
C LEU A 180 -17.48 -3.10 -10.41
N GLU A 181 -18.74 -3.47 -10.67
CA GLU A 181 -19.36 -3.35 -11.98
C GLU A 181 -19.34 -1.89 -12.48
N GLY A 182 -19.42 -1.70 -13.79
CA GLY A 182 -19.37 -0.38 -14.42
C GLY A 182 -17.96 0.23 -14.59
N TYR A 183 -16.94 -0.27 -13.90
CA TYR A 183 -15.54 0.18 -14.04
C TYR A 183 -14.73 -0.54 -15.13
N TYR A 184 -15.25 -1.65 -15.62
CA TYR A 184 -14.66 -2.45 -16.68
C TYR A 184 -15.77 -3.12 -17.48
N GLN A 185 -15.45 -3.53 -18.70
CA GLN A 185 -16.39 -4.20 -19.59
C GLN A 185 -16.16 -5.71 -19.54
N VAL A 186 -17.24 -6.48 -19.48
CA VAL A 186 -17.18 -7.94 -19.47
C VAL A 186 -17.75 -8.46 -20.77
N SER A 187 -17.03 -9.39 -21.40
CA SER A 187 -17.47 -10.14 -22.58
C SER A 187 -17.35 -11.64 -22.31
N GLU A 188 -18.04 -12.46 -23.11
CA GLU A 188 -17.97 -13.92 -23.02
C GLU A 188 -17.29 -14.47 -24.28
N ASN A 189 -16.33 -15.37 -24.11
CA ASN A 189 -15.62 -16.00 -25.24
C ASN A 189 -16.38 -17.24 -25.77
N ALA A 190 -15.87 -17.88 -26.82
CA ALA A 190 -16.52 -19.06 -27.42
C ALA A 190 -16.54 -20.30 -26.51
N GLN A 191 -15.73 -20.32 -25.45
CA GLN A 191 -15.62 -21.37 -24.45
C GLN A 191 -16.57 -21.14 -23.26
N GLY A 192 -17.23 -19.98 -23.19
CA GLY A 192 -18.09 -19.58 -22.07
C GLY A 192 -17.35 -18.90 -20.92
N ASP A 193 -16.06 -18.56 -21.10
CA ASP A 193 -15.30 -17.83 -20.09
C ASP A 193 -15.59 -16.33 -20.21
N LEU A 194 -15.82 -15.70 -19.05
CA LEU A 194 -15.92 -14.26 -18.96
C LEU A 194 -14.52 -13.64 -19.03
N TYR A 195 -14.34 -12.64 -19.87
CA TYR A 195 -13.07 -11.93 -20.06
C TYR A 195 -13.27 -10.41 -20.14
N THR A 196 -12.18 -9.66 -19.99
CA THR A 196 -12.17 -8.20 -20.13
C THR A 196 -10.88 -7.71 -20.76
N ASP A 197 -10.95 -6.63 -21.54
CA ASP A 197 -9.75 -5.95 -22.07
C ASP A 197 -9.24 -4.85 -21.13
N SER A 198 -9.93 -4.59 -20.01
CA SER A 198 -9.74 -3.42 -19.16
C SER A 198 -9.93 -3.73 -17.67
N GLY A 199 -9.74 -2.75 -16.80
CA GLY A 199 -9.95 -2.92 -15.36
C GLY A 199 -8.78 -3.56 -14.61
N TRP A 200 -8.84 -3.53 -13.30
CA TRP A 200 -7.82 -4.08 -12.41
C TRP A 200 -8.48 -4.99 -11.37
N PRO A 201 -7.78 -6.00 -10.84
CA PRO A 201 -8.27 -6.72 -9.68
C PRO A 201 -8.45 -5.77 -8.49
N THR A 202 -9.25 -6.19 -7.52
CA THR A 202 -9.32 -5.51 -6.22
C THR A 202 -8.04 -5.76 -5.42
N GLU A 203 -7.74 -4.86 -4.48
CA GLU A 203 -6.69 -5.09 -3.47
C GLU A 203 -6.95 -6.39 -2.71
N ALA A 204 -8.22 -6.69 -2.39
CA ALA A 204 -8.57 -7.95 -1.73
C ALA A 204 -8.17 -9.19 -2.54
N PHE A 205 -8.31 -9.14 -3.87
CA PHE A 205 -7.84 -10.21 -4.73
C PHE A 205 -6.31 -10.25 -4.82
N ALA A 206 -5.66 -9.12 -5.10
CA ALA A 206 -4.21 -9.07 -5.27
C ALA A 206 -3.47 -9.41 -3.96
N GLU A 207 -3.82 -8.77 -2.86
CA GLU A 207 -3.09 -8.82 -1.59
C GLU A 207 -3.51 -9.99 -0.70
N PHE A 208 -4.81 -10.31 -0.61
CA PHE A 208 -5.28 -11.34 0.35
C PHE A 208 -5.53 -12.69 -0.30
N LYS A 209 -5.93 -12.74 -1.58
CA LYS A 209 -6.12 -14.01 -2.30
C LYS A 209 -4.83 -14.49 -2.98
N GLN A 210 -4.12 -13.60 -3.65
CA GLN A 210 -2.91 -13.94 -4.42
C GLN A 210 -1.60 -13.60 -3.71
N LEU A 211 -1.64 -12.80 -2.63
CA LEU A 211 -0.48 -12.39 -1.83
C LEU A 211 0.54 -11.50 -2.56
N PHE A 212 0.14 -10.86 -3.67
CA PHE A 212 0.97 -9.86 -4.32
C PHE A 212 0.85 -8.52 -3.62
N ARG A 213 1.99 -7.88 -3.36
CA ARG A 213 2.08 -6.65 -2.57
C ARG A 213 2.94 -5.56 -3.20
N LEU A 214 3.53 -5.83 -4.36
CA LEU A 214 4.33 -4.87 -5.11
C LEU A 214 3.89 -4.84 -6.57
N LEU A 215 3.83 -3.65 -7.16
CA LEU A 215 3.68 -3.47 -8.60
C LEU A 215 4.81 -2.59 -9.09
N ALA A 216 5.56 -3.06 -10.09
CA ALA A 216 6.65 -2.29 -10.70
C ALA A 216 6.21 -1.74 -12.07
N SER A 217 6.51 -0.48 -12.36
CA SER A 217 6.25 0.12 -13.67
C SER A 217 7.32 1.12 -14.09
N TYR A 218 7.31 1.47 -15.38
CA TYR A 218 8.09 2.60 -15.87
C TYR A 218 7.33 3.92 -15.70
N GLY A 219 8.03 4.93 -15.19
CA GLY A 219 7.62 6.33 -15.25
C GLY A 219 8.21 7.00 -16.49
N ASN A 220 8.98 8.06 -16.28
CA ASN A 220 9.64 8.80 -17.35
C ASN A 220 10.96 8.14 -17.75
N ILE A 221 11.18 7.98 -19.05
CA ILE A 221 12.45 7.54 -19.61
C ILE A 221 13.03 8.69 -20.41
N ASP A 222 14.21 9.15 -20.03
CA ASP A 222 14.89 10.26 -20.70
C ASP A 222 15.22 9.91 -22.16
N THR A 223 15.26 10.94 -23.01
CA THR A 223 15.57 10.80 -24.44
C THR A 223 16.92 10.14 -24.71
N GLN A 224 17.89 10.33 -23.81
CA GLN A 224 19.22 9.74 -23.85
C GLN A 224 19.20 8.24 -23.62
N MET A 225 18.18 7.74 -22.91
CA MET A 225 17.94 6.34 -22.59
C MET A 225 16.93 5.69 -23.56
N LYS A 226 16.57 6.34 -24.67
CA LYS A 226 15.60 5.81 -25.66
C LYS A 226 15.95 4.45 -26.24
N ALA A 227 17.24 4.08 -26.22
CA ALA A 227 17.72 2.80 -26.72
C ALA A 227 17.64 1.67 -25.69
N TYR A 228 17.27 1.98 -24.43
CA TYR A 228 17.06 0.98 -23.38
C TYR A 228 15.92 0.03 -23.77
N ASN A 229 16.16 -1.27 -23.65
CA ASN A 229 15.23 -2.30 -24.09
C ASN A 229 14.14 -2.56 -23.03
N VAL A 230 13.17 -1.66 -22.92
CA VAL A 230 12.00 -1.77 -22.03
C VAL A 230 11.24 -3.09 -22.24
N ALA A 231 11.19 -3.58 -23.48
CA ALA A 231 10.49 -4.82 -23.82
C ALA A 231 11.15 -6.07 -23.20
N ALA A 232 12.45 -6.02 -22.87
CA ALA A 232 13.09 -7.13 -22.17
C ALA A 232 12.64 -7.26 -20.71
N ASP A 233 12.11 -6.17 -20.11
CA ASP A 233 11.63 -6.17 -18.72
C ASP A 233 10.13 -6.45 -18.57
N SER A 234 9.39 -6.62 -19.68
CA SER A 234 7.92 -6.66 -19.67
C SER A 234 7.30 -7.84 -18.93
N GLU A 235 8.12 -8.82 -18.52
CA GLU A 235 7.69 -9.92 -17.66
C GLU A 235 7.46 -9.46 -16.20
N TYR A 236 8.18 -8.43 -15.74
CA TYR A 236 8.13 -7.98 -14.34
C TYR A 236 7.72 -6.51 -14.19
N ILE A 237 7.97 -5.67 -15.19
CA ILE A 237 7.75 -4.22 -15.11
C ILE A 237 6.67 -3.84 -16.12
N PHE A 238 5.61 -3.21 -15.64
CA PHE A 238 4.57 -2.66 -16.49
C PHE A 238 5.13 -1.55 -17.40
N PRO A 239 4.70 -1.49 -18.67
CA PRO A 239 5.19 -0.48 -19.59
C PRO A 239 4.77 0.94 -19.14
N PRO A 240 5.45 1.99 -19.64
CA PRO A 240 5.11 3.36 -19.33
C PRO A 240 3.62 3.66 -19.52
N ASN A 241 3.07 4.54 -18.68
CA ASN A 241 1.66 4.96 -18.68
C ASN A 241 0.62 3.90 -18.27
N THR A 242 1.04 2.76 -17.71
CA THR A 242 0.10 1.72 -17.26
C THR A 242 -0.45 1.98 -15.86
N THR A 243 0.44 2.33 -14.91
CA THR A 243 0.09 2.58 -13.50
C THR A 243 0.41 3.99 -13.02
N PHE A 244 0.66 4.88 -13.97
CA PHE A 244 0.89 6.30 -13.73
C PHE A 244 0.41 7.09 -14.94
N SER A 245 -0.66 7.88 -14.77
CA SER A 245 -1.19 8.75 -15.82
C SER A 245 -1.19 10.19 -15.34
N GLN A 246 -0.15 10.93 -15.71
CA GLN A 246 -0.05 12.35 -15.35
C GLN A 246 -1.14 13.17 -16.06
N LYS A 247 -1.92 13.91 -15.29
CA LYS A 247 -2.92 14.87 -15.77
C LYS A 247 -2.42 16.29 -15.53
N ALA A 248 -2.32 17.05 -16.61
CA ALA A 248 -2.07 18.48 -16.54
C ALA A 248 -3.33 19.17 -15.98
N MET A 249 -3.23 19.64 -14.74
CA MET A 249 -4.29 20.42 -14.08
C MET A 249 -3.78 21.82 -13.77
N THR A 250 -4.70 22.77 -13.75
CA THR A 250 -4.43 24.14 -13.30
C THR A 250 -5.24 24.42 -12.05
N VAL A 251 -4.59 25.02 -11.04
CA VAL A 251 -5.22 25.39 -9.77
C VAL A 251 -5.15 26.90 -9.63
N GLY A 252 -6.29 27.52 -9.34
CA GLY A 252 -6.41 28.94 -9.05
C GLY A 252 -5.83 29.31 -7.69
N SER A 253 -5.71 30.62 -7.42
CA SER A 253 -5.19 31.13 -6.15
C SER A 253 -6.09 30.81 -4.94
N ASP A 254 -7.37 30.48 -5.18
CA ASP A 254 -8.33 30.03 -4.16
C ASP A 254 -8.26 28.51 -3.93
N GLY A 255 -7.32 27.82 -4.56
CA GLY A 255 -7.17 26.37 -4.49
C GLY A 255 -8.15 25.60 -5.37
N ARG A 256 -9.02 26.25 -6.15
CA ARG A 256 -9.95 25.54 -7.04
C ARG A 256 -9.25 25.07 -8.32
N VAL A 257 -9.61 23.88 -8.79
CA VAL A 257 -9.13 23.36 -10.08
C VAL A 257 -9.89 24.06 -11.21
N THR A 258 -9.17 24.77 -12.08
CA THR A 258 -9.73 25.55 -13.20
C THR A 258 -9.75 24.80 -14.52
N SER A 259 -8.88 23.78 -14.69
CA SER A 259 -8.88 22.91 -15.87
C SER A 259 -8.27 21.54 -15.56
N GLY A 260 -8.63 20.54 -16.37
CA GLY A 260 -8.07 19.18 -16.31
C GLY A 260 -8.77 18.22 -15.34
N CYS A 261 -9.77 18.69 -14.59
CA CYS A 261 -10.58 17.90 -13.66
C CYS A 261 -11.30 16.75 -14.38
N LEU A 262 -11.30 15.54 -13.81
CA LEU A 262 -12.05 14.39 -14.35
C LEU A 262 -13.53 14.42 -13.94
N PHE A 263 -13.86 15.22 -12.93
CA PHE A 263 -15.23 15.40 -12.48
C PHE A 263 -16.00 16.33 -13.41
N ASN A 264 -17.17 15.87 -13.86
CA ASN A 264 -18.17 16.67 -14.55
C ASN A 264 -19.57 16.23 -14.07
N PRO A 265 -20.37 17.11 -13.45
CA PRO A 265 -21.66 16.72 -12.86
C PRO A 265 -22.67 16.17 -13.87
N SER A 266 -22.48 16.43 -15.18
CA SER A 266 -23.38 15.91 -16.23
C SER A 266 -23.08 14.47 -16.63
N ASP A 267 -21.87 13.98 -16.33
CA ASP A 267 -21.44 12.63 -16.70
C ASP A 267 -21.99 11.62 -15.68
N GLN A 268 -22.72 10.62 -16.17
CA GLN A 268 -23.27 9.54 -15.34
C GLN A 268 -22.51 8.22 -15.49
N THR A 269 -21.62 8.14 -16.48
CA THR A 269 -20.82 6.96 -16.80
C THR A 269 -19.38 7.36 -17.14
N ILE A 270 -18.48 6.38 -17.17
CA ILE A 270 -17.11 6.58 -17.62
C ILE A 270 -17.12 6.93 -19.12
N THR A 271 -16.56 8.09 -19.46
CA THR A 271 -16.43 8.56 -20.85
C THR A 271 -15.00 8.34 -21.33
N SER A 272 -14.75 8.52 -22.63
CA SER A 272 -13.37 8.48 -23.15
C SER A 272 -12.47 9.56 -22.56
N ALA A 273 -13.04 10.68 -22.09
CA ALA A 273 -12.30 11.77 -21.46
C ALA A 273 -11.99 11.49 -19.98
N THR A 274 -12.88 10.77 -19.28
CA THR A 274 -12.75 10.47 -17.85
C THR A 274 -12.15 9.09 -17.58
N ASN A 275 -12.05 8.22 -18.60
CA ASN A 275 -11.39 6.92 -18.49
C ASN A 275 -9.89 7.08 -18.25
N SER A 276 -9.50 7.02 -16.97
CA SER A 276 -8.12 7.12 -16.56
C SER A 276 -7.88 6.21 -15.36
N SER A 277 -7.12 5.14 -15.56
CA SER A 277 -6.52 4.41 -14.44
C SER A 277 -5.33 5.20 -13.88
N TRP A 278 -5.14 5.17 -12.56
CA TRP A 278 -3.98 5.75 -11.88
C TRP A 278 -3.70 7.22 -12.26
N ALA A 279 -4.77 8.02 -12.29
CA ALA A 279 -4.67 9.43 -12.65
C ALA A 279 -3.98 10.22 -11.54
N VAL A 280 -2.86 10.86 -11.87
CA VAL A 280 -2.02 11.61 -10.94
C VAL A 280 -1.93 13.06 -11.38
N SER A 281 -1.90 14.00 -10.45
CA SER A 281 -1.61 15.40 -10.76
C SER A 281 -0.57 15.96 -9.78
N THR A 282 0.40 16.71 -10.28
CA THR A 282 1.42 17.32 -9.42
C THR A 282 0.77 18.40 -8.55
N ALA A 283 1.03 18.33 -7.25
CA ALA A 283 0.60 19.37 -6.32
C ALA A 283 1.16 20.73 -6.75
N PRO A 284 0.37 21.81 -6.72
CA PRO A 284 0.89 23.16 -6.95
C PRO A 284 1.86 23.54 -5.83
N ASP A 285 2.57 24.66 -5.99
CA ASP A 285 3.41 25.20 -4.93
C ASP A 285 2.57 25.44 -3.66
N LEU A 286 2.86 24.66 -2.61
CA LEU A 286 2.14 24.74 -1.35
C LEU A 286 2.91 25.60 -0.35
N ASP A 287 2.26 26.66 0.15
CA ASP A 287 2.72 27.42 1.31
C ASP A 287 2.12 26.81 2.58
N VAL A 288 2.80 25.81 3.13
CA VAL A 288 2.36 25.07 4.32
C VAL A 288 3.21 25.47 5.52
N SER A 289 2.53 25.83 6.62
CA SER A 289 3.16 26.18 7.90
C SER A 289 3.93 24.98 8.48
N SER A 290 5.08 25.25 9.11
CA SER A 290 5.86 24.25 9.85
C SER A 290 5.08 23.61 11.01
N ASN A 291 4.10 24.32 11.56
CA ASN A 291 3.15 23.85 12.57
C ASN A 291 1.77 23.78 11.91
N SER A 292 1.59 22.81 11.03
CA SER A 292 0.35 22.65 10.26
C SER A 292 -0.84 22.28 11.15
N ASP A 293 -2.00 22.85 10.85
CA ASP A 293 -3.27 22.47 11.47
C ASP A 293 -3.92 21.33 10.70
N PHE A 294 -4.14 20.21 11.38
CA PHE A 294 -4.78 19.00 10.85
C PHE A 294 -6.29 19.12 10.69
N THR A 295 -6.89 20.16 11.26
CA THR A 295 -8.34 20.40 11.18
C THR A 295 -8.74 21.20 9.94
N SER A 296 -7.78 21.82 9.25
CA SER A 296 -8.01 22.63 8.06
C SER A 296 -7.30 22.01 6.84
N PRO A 297 -8.00 21.23 6.00
CA PRO A 297 -7.42 20.66 4.79
C PRO A 297 -6.86 21.73 3.85
N ILE A 298 -5.77 21.40 3.16
CA ILE A 298 -5.18 22.22 2.11
C ILE A 298 -6.12 22.19 0.90
N ALA A 299 -6.79 23.31 0.62
CA ALA A 299 -7.86 23.40 -0.38
C ALA A 299 -7.45 22.89 -1.77
N SER A 300 -6.25 23.23 -2.25
CA SER A 300 -5.75 22.76 -3.55
C SER A 300 -5.63 21.24 -3.61
N ILE A 301 -5.16 20.60 -2.53
CA ILE A 301 -4.99 19.15 -2.46
C ILE A 301 -6.34 18.45 -2.38
N SER A 302 -7.23 18.91 -1.51
CA SER A 302 -8.58 18.34 -1.43
C SER A 302 -9.36 18.49 -2.74
N ASN A 303 -9.20 19.61 -3.45
CA ASN A 303 -9.85 19.83 -4.74
C ASN A 303 -9.25 18.95 -5.86
N LEU A 304 -7.93 18.73 -5.90
CA LEU A 304 -7.30 17.78 -6.84
C LEU A 304 -7.81 16.35 -6.60
N THR A 305 -7.96 15.96 -5.34
CA THR A 305 -8.55 14.68 -4.95
C THR A 305 -10.01 14.58 -5.38
N ALA A 306 -10.84 15.59 -5.08
CA ALA A 306 -12.24 15.63 -5.52
C ALA A 306 -12.39 15.62 -7.06
N CYS A 307 -11.39 16.14 -7.78
CA CYS A 307 -11.30 16.07 -9.24
C CYS A 307 -10.94 14.69 -9.79
N GLY A 308 -10.81 13.66 -8.94
CA GLY A 308 -10.56 12.28 -9.33
C GLY A 308 -9.09 11.95 -9.60
N THR A 309 -8.15 12.73 -9.05
CA THR A 309 -6.71 12.45 -9.19
C THR A 309 -6.00 12.33 -7.87
N THR A 310 -4.93 11.53 -7.85
CA THR A 310 -4.02 11.43 -6.72
C THR A 310 -3.02 12.61 -6.76
N PRO A 311 -2.99 13.49 -5.75
CA PRO A 311 -2.02 14.58 -5.70
C PRO A 311 -0.60 14.04 -5.47
N TRP A 312 0.34 14.45 -6.32
CA TRP A 312 1.74 14.06 -6.25
C TRP A 312 2.59 15.19 -5.69
N LEU A 313 3.19 14.96 -4.52
CA LEU A 313 4.07 15.92 -3.86
C LEU A 313 5.49 15.82 -4.44
N ASN A 314 5.92 16.85 -5.18
CA ASN A 314 7.27 16.94 -5.75
C ASN A 314 8.06 18.13 -5.18
N GLN A 315 7.86 18.43 -3.90
CA GLN A 315 8.54 19.54 -3.23
C GLN A 315 8.78 19.26 -1.75
N THR A 316 9.78 19.92 -1.18
CA THR A 316 10.02 19.97 0.26
C THR A 316 9.03 20.93 0.90
N LEU A 317 8.34 20.51 1.97
CA LEU A 317 7.35 21.32 2.65
C LEU A 317 7.98 22.08 3.82
N ALA A 318 7.60 23.36 4.00
CA ALA A 318 8.12 24.23 5.05
C ALA A 318 9.67 24.28 5.15
N GLY A 319 10.38 24.05 4.03
CA GLY A 319 11.84 24.07 3.96
C GLY A 319 12.56 22.94 4.71
N MET A 320 11.85 21.91 5.19
CA MET A 320 12.41 20.79 5.94
C MET A 320 11.93 19.45 5.37
N THR A 321 12.78 18.44 5.44
CA THR A 321 12.43 17.07 5.06
C THR A 321 11.54 16.40 6.11
N ALA A 322 10.79 15.37 5.71
CA ALA A 322 9.79 14.73 6.56
C ALA A 322 10.38 14.06 7.82
N ASP A 323 11.66 13.65 7.80
CA ASP A 323 12.38 13.11 8.94
C ASP A 323 12.68 14.17 10.01
N LEU A 324 12.86 15.43 9.61
CA LEU A 324 13.11 16.56 10.51
C LEU A 324 11.80 17.19 11.02
N ASN A 325 10.80 17.34 10.14
CA ASN A 325 9.48 17.82 10.52
C ASN A 325 8.38 17.11 9.72
N PRO A 326 7.69 16.12 10.30
CA PRO A 326 6.65 15.37 9.60
C PRO A 326 5.31 16.12 9.52
N LEU A 327 5.08 17.20 10.29
CA LEU A 327 3.76 17.82 10.41
C LEU A 327 3.21 18.37 9.09
N PRO A 328 3.98 19.10 8.25
CA PRO A 328 3.49 19.58 6.95
C PRO A 328 3.13 18.44 6.00
N TYR A 329 3.89 17.34 6.03
CA TYR A 329 3.65 16.15 5.22
C TYR A 329 2.41 15.40 5.69
N ALA A 330 2.19 15.31 7.00
CA ALA A 330 0.97 14.75 7.56
C ALA A 330 -0.26 15.58 7.16
N ALA A 331 -0.17 16.92 7.16
CA ALA A 331 -1.25 17.79 6.71
C ALA A 331 -1.54 17.62 5.21
N PHE A 332 -0.51 17.46 4.38
CA PHE A 332 -0.66 17.11 2.97
C PHE A 332 -1.43 15.79 2.81
N VAL A 333 -1.00 14.72 3.49
CA VAL A 333 -1.66 13.41 3.42
C VAL A 333 -3.10 13.47 3.93
N GLN A 334 -3.38 14.18 5.02
CA GLN A 334 -4.76 14.34 5.51
C GLN A 334 -5.63 15.12 4.52
N SER A 335 -5.06 16.03 3.75
CA SER A 335 -5.79 16.81 2.75
C SER A 335 -6.22 15.97 1.54
N THR A 336 -5.59 14.81 1.31
CA THR A 336 -6.00 13.83 0.28
C THR A 336 -7.09 12.88 0.75
N LEU A 337 -7.38 12.83 2.06
CA LEU A 337 -8.57 12.15 2.55
C LEU A 337 -9.77 12.87 1.96
N TRP A 338 -10.76 12.14 1.45
CA TRP A 338 -12.00 12.70 0.84
C TRP A 338 -13.26 12.23 1.56
N THR A 339 -13.13 11.27 2.49
CA THR A 339 -14.21 10.63 3.23
C THR A 339 -14.58 11.44 4.48
N PHE A 340 -14.14 11.01 5.66
CA PHE A 340 -14.48 11.63 6.93
C PHE A 340 -13.99 13.08 7.02
N ALA A 341 -14.79 13.89 7.71
CA ALA A 341 -14.44 15.25 8.08
C ALA A 341 -13.32 15.25 9.14
N PRO A 342 -12.61 16.38 9.33
CA PRO A 342 -11.63 16.48 10.40
C PRO A 342 -12.25 16.21 11.78
N GLY A 343 -11.62 15.32 12.55
CA GLY A 343 -12.12 14.90 13.87
C GLY A 343 -13.13 13.75 13.85
N GLU A 344 -13.53 13.27 12.66
CA GLU A 344 -14.38 12.08 12.47
C GLU A 344 -13.54 10.87 12.02
N PRO A 345 -14.05 9.63 12.19
CA PRO A 345 -15.29 9.28 12.90
C PRO A 345 -15.19 9.51 14.41
N LEU A 346 -16.30 9.95 15.03
CA LEU A 346 -16.37 10.03 16.49
C LEU A 346 -16.27 8.64 17.13
N ASN A 347 -15.63 8.60 18.30
CA ASN A 347 -15.49 7.36 19.05
C ASN A 347 -16.86 6.85 19.49
N ALA A 348 -17.21 5.65 19.04
CA ALA A 348 -18.50 5.07 19.29
C ALA A 348 -18.51 4.10 20.51
N THR A 349 -17.41 4.02 21.27
CA THR A 349 -17.34 3.27 22.56
C THR A 349 -17.84 4.06 23.77
N GLN A 350 -18.22 5.33 23.61
CA GLN A 350 -18.68 6.19 24.70
C GLN A 350 -20.21 6.39 24.64
N GLY A 351 -20.98 5.54 25.34
CA GLY A 351 -22.40 5.82 25.63
C GLY A 351 -23.22 4.59 25.98
N ASP A 352 -23.96 4.65 27.09
CA ASP A 352 -24.69 3.52 27.72
C ASP A 352 -25.86 2.91 26.91
N ASP A 353 -26.16 3.40 25.69
CA ASP A 353 -27.16 2.87 24.73
C ASP A 353 -26.45 2.42 23.41
N GLU A 354 -25.44 1.56 23.60
CA GLU A 354 -24.17 1.39 22.86
C GLU A 354 -24.17 1.02 21.35
N ARG A 355 -25.31 0.65 20.75
CA ARG A 355 -25.32 0.03 19.40
C ARG A 355 -25.76 0.91 18.23
N THR A 356 -26.23 2.13 18.49
CA THR A 356 -26.80 2.99 17.41
C THR A 356 -26.22 4.40 17.36
N ILE A 357 -25.69 4.92 18.48
CA ILE A 357 -25.11 6.26 18.59
C ILE A 357 -23.75 6.29 17.88
N ASN A 358 -23.57 7.25 16.96
CA ASN A 358 -22.36 7.43 16.15
C ASN A 358 -21.93 6.17 15.38
N ARG A 359 -22.88 5.31 15.01
CA ARG A 359 -22.62 4.05 14.28
C ARG A 359 -22.94 4.12 12.80
N CYS A 360 -23.66 5.13 12.33
CA CYS A 360 -24.03 5.27 10.94
C CYS A 360 -23.35 6.48 10.32
N VAL A 361 -23.01 6.37 9.03
CA VAL A 361 -22.28 7.43 8.32
C VAL A 361 -23.25 8.26 7.49
N VAL A 362 -23.06 9.58 7.55
CA VAL A 362 -23.77 10.55 6.74
C VAL A 362 -22.81 11.50 6.05
N MET A 363 -23.17 11.95 4.85
CA MET A 363 -22.56 13.08 4.16
C MET A 363 -23.30 14.38 4.53
N THR A 364 -22.57 15.49 4.65
CA THR A 364 -23.15 16.80 4.99
C THR A 364 -22.79 17.89 3.97
N LYS A 365 -23.67 18.88 3.82
CA LYS A 365 -23.37 20.12 3.06
C LYS A 365 -22.52 21.12 3.84
N SER A 366 -22.61 21.12 5.17
CA SER A 366 -21.93 22.05 6.07
C SER A 366 -21.58 21.37 7.41
N PRO A 367 -20.49 21.76 8.10
CA PRO A 367 -19.50 22.79 7.75
C PRO A 367 -18.41 22.31 6.77
N TYR A 368 -18.30 21.01 6.55
CA TYR A 368 -17.35 20.42 5.61
C TYR A 368 -18.12 19.78 4.45
N PRO A 369 -18.31 20.50 3.32
CA PRO A 369 -19.06 19.99 2.18
C PRO A 369 -18.48 18.67 1.65
N SER A 370 -19.34 17.74 1.24
CA SER A 370 -19.00 16.39 0.73
C SER A 370 -18.31 15.44 1.71
N ARG A 371 -17.99 15.90 2.93
CA ARG A 371 -17.34 15.08 3.95
C ARG A 371 -18.34 14.25 4.74
N TRP A 372 -17.81 13.18 5.31
CA TRP A 372 -18.58 12.22 6.08
C TRP A 372 -18.45 12.49 7.56
N ARG A 373 -19.51 12.22 8.31
CA ARG A 373 -19.48 12.20 9.77
C ARG A 373 -20.33 11.05 10.29
N THR A 374 -20.17 10.77 11.56
CA THR A 374 -21.01 9.80 12.26
C THR A 374 -22.32 10.43 12.73
N THR A 375 -23.37 9.62 12.87
CA THR A 375 -24.69 10.02 13.36
C THR A 375 -25.39 8.84 14.07
N ASP A 376 -26.48 9.12 14.81
CA ASP A 376 -27.33 8.06 15.36
C ASP A 376 -28.16 7.41 14.25
N CYS A 377 -28.03 6.10 14.10
CA CYS A 377 -28.72 5.30 13.07
C CYS A 377 -30.27 5.37 13.10
N ARG A 378 -30.84 5.85 14.21
CA ARG A 378 -32.30 6.03 14.40
C ARG A 378 -32.81 7.36 13.85
N GLU A 379 -31.92 8.30 13.57
CA GLU A 379 -32.29 9.55 12.91
C GLU A 379 -32.79 9.28 11.49
N THR A 380 -33.67 10.16 11.00
CA THR A 380 -34.26 10.04 9.67
C THR A 380 -33.60 11.01 8.72
N HIS A 381 -32.85 10.49 7.76
CA HIS A 381 -32.19 11.27 6.71
C HIS A 381 -32.56 10.73 5.33
N ARG A 382 -32.34 11.53 4.29
CA ARG A 382 -32.42 11.03 2.91
C ARG A 382 -31.31 10.01 2.65
N VAL A 383 -31.45 9.24 1.58
CA VAL A 383 -30.61 8.07 1.30
C VAL A 383 -29.89 8.23 -0.04
N ALA A 384 -28.60 7.89 -0.07
CA ALA A 384 -27.80 7.86 -1.29
C ALA A 384 -28.05 6.56 -2.09
N CYS A 385 -28.65 6.70 -3.26
CA CYS A 385 -28.97 5.59 -4.15
C CYS A 385 -28.03 5.61 -5.38
N HIS A 386 -27.41 4.47 -5.68
CA HIS A 386 -26.42 4.31 -6.75
C HIS A 386 -26.86 3.23 -7.74
N ASP A 387 -26.56 3.43 -9.03
CA ASP A 387 -26.70 2.40 -10.05
C ASP A 387 -25.36 1.65 -10.22
N PRO A 388 -25.27 0.36 -9.84
CA PRO A 388 -24.03 -0.41 -9.93
C PRO A 388 -23.45 -0.52 -11.35
N SER A 389 -24.28 -0.35 -12.39
CA SER A 389 -23.82 -0.41 -13.78
C SER A 389 -23.19 0.89 -14.28
N SER A 390 -23.41 2.00 -13.57
CA SER A 390 -23.05 3.35 -13.97
C SER A 390 -22.39 4.10 -12.80
N PRO A 391 -21.04 4.06 -12.68
CA PRO A 391 -20.33 4.51 -11.47
C PRO A 391 -20.66 5.92 -10.98
N TYR A 392 -21.00 6.84 -11.89
CA TYR A 392 -21.28 8.24 -11.56
C TYR A 392 -22.78 8.56 -11.46
N ALA A 393 -23.65 7.57 -11.65
CA ALA A 393 -25.10 7.74 -11.59
C ALA A 393 -25.60 7.63 -10.14
N TRP A 394 -25.64 8.77 -9.45
CA TRP A 394 -26.17 8.91 -8.10
C TRP A 394 -27.52 9.60 -8.08
N ARG A 395 -28.41 9.17 -7.18
CA ARG A 395 -29.69 9.79 -6.90
C ARG A 395 -29.93 9.84 -5.40
N ILE A 396 -30.66 10.85 -4.96
CA ILE A 396 -31.05 10.99 -3.56
C ILE A 396 -32.53 10.60 -3.42
N SER A 397 -32.87 9.87 -2.37
CA SER A 397 -34.27 9.53 -2.10
C SER A 397 -35.14 10.77 -1.91
N SER A 398 -36.41 10.67 -2.32
CA SER A 398 -37.41 11.73 -2.09
C SER A 398 -37.76 11.85 -0.61
N ASP A 399 -37.89 10.70 0.07
CA ASP A 399 -38.29 10.61 1.47
C ASP A 399 -37.11 10.24 2.35
N SER A 400 -37.11 10.78 3.57
CA SER A 400 -36.17 10.40 4.62
C SER A 400 -36.56 9.09 5.29
N SER A 401 -35.57 8.37 5.82
CA SER A 401 -35.79 7.12 6.54
C SER A 401 -34.69 6.86 7.56
N THR A 402 -34.93 5.94 8.50
CA THR A 402 -33.86 5.43 9.39
C THR A 402 -32.91 4.52 8.63
N TYR A 403 -31.68 4.36 9.14
CA TYR A 403 -30.68 3.51 8.49
C TYR A 403 -31.17 2.06 8.30
N ALA A 404 -31.91 1.52 9.27
CA ALA A 404 -32.48 0.16 9.22
C ALA A 404 -33.43 -0.09 8.03
N THR A 405 -34.02 0.98 7.48
CA THR A 405 -34.99 0.93 6.39
C THR A 405 -34.51 1.65 5.12
N ALA A 406 -33.28 2.16 5.12
CA ALA A 406 -32.75 3.03 4.07
C ALA A 406 -32.72 2.33 2.70
N ASP A 407 -32.37 1.04 2.67
CA ASP A 407 -32.33 0.25 1.43
C ASP A 407 -33.67 0.24 0.67
N THR A 408 -34.79 0.25 1.39
CA THR A 408 -36.13 0.26 0.78
C THR A 408 -36.49 1.57 0.05
N ARG A 409 -35.66 2.62 0.21
CA ARG A 409 -35.87 3.93 -0.42
C ARG A 409 -35.24 4.04 -1.80
N CYS A 410 -34.36 3.11 -2.17
CA CYS A 410 -33.77 3.07 -3.50
C CYS A 410 -34.58 2.13 -4.39
N THR A 411 -35.15 2.68 -5.47
CA THR A 411 -35.90 1.89 -6.45
C THR A 411 -34.96 1.33 -7.51
N PRO A 412 -35.08 0.04 -7.91
CA PRO A 412 -34.30 -0.52 -9.00
C PRO A 412 -34.33 0.35 -10.26
N PRO A 413 -33.20 0.51 -10.97
CA PRO A 413 -31.94 -0.22 -10.81
C PRO A 413 -31.04 0.28 -9.67
N TYR A 414 -31.45 1.33 -8.95
CA TYR A 414 -30.63 1.91 -7.88
C TYR A 414 -30.74 1.11 -6.57
N SER A 415 -29.63 1.02 -5.83
CA SER A 415 -29.53 0.41 -4.51
C SER A 415 -28.88 1.38 -3.51
N PHE A 416 -29.10 1.16 -2.20
CA PHE A 416 -28.45 1.98 -1.18
C PHE A 416 -26.96 1.68 -1.14
N SER A 417 -26.12 2.70 -1.35
CA SER A 417 -24.68 2.52 -1.57
C SER A 417 -23.82 3.59 -0.89
N VAL A 418 -22.51 3.45 -1.01
CA VAL A 418 -21.48 4.38 -0.52
C VAL A 418 -20.47 4.64 -1.65
N PRO A 419 -19.97 5.89 -1.81
CA PRO A 419 -18.93 6.15 -2.79
C PRO A 419 -17.66 5.36 -2.50
N HIS A 420 -17.06 4.79 -3.53
CA HIS A 420 -15.81 4.00 -3.46
C HIS A 420 -14.58 4.81 -3.86
N THR A 421 -14.76 5.93 -4.56
CA THR A 421 -13.68 6.82 -4.97
C THR A 421 -14.01 8.27 -4.65
N ALA A 422 -12.98 9.12 -4.58
CA ALA A 422 -13.16 10.57 -4.42
C ALA A 422 -14.02 11.17 -5.55
N LEU A 423 -13.90 10.62 -6.76
CA LEU A 423 -14.65 11.07 -7.93
C LEU A 423 -16.14 10.71 -7.79
N GLU A 424 -16.47 9.48 -7.37
CA GLU A 424 -17.86 9.11 -7.05
C GLU A 424 -18.43 10.00 -5.94
N ASN A 425 -17.63 10.30 -4.90
CA ASN A 425 -18.06 11.17 -3.81
C ASN A 425 -18.42 12.58 -4.32
N ALA A 426 -17.66 13.11 -5.28
CA ALA A 426 -17.96 14.38 -5.93
C ALA A 426 -19.26 14.32 -6.76
N HIS A 427 -19.51 13.22 -7.49
CA HIS A 427 -20.78 13.02 -8.20
C HIS A 427 -21.99 12.88 -7.26
N LEU A 428 -21.85 12.12 -6.17
CA LEU A 428 -22.87 12.03 -5.14
C LEU A 428 -23.15 13.39 -4.53
N PHE A 429 -22.10 14.13 -4.16
CA PHE A 429 -22.25 15.46 -3.58
C PHE A 429 -22.91 16.45 -4.54
N ALA A 430 -22.59 16.40 -5.83
CA ALA A 430 -23.26 17.23 -6.83
C ALA A 430 -24.76 16.91 -6.98
N ALA A 431 -25.12 15.62 -6.93
CA ALA A 431 -26.53 15.21 -6.90
C ALA A 431 -27.23 15.67 -5.61
N PHE A 432 -26.51 15.70 -4.49
CA PHE A 432 -27.01 16.16 -3.20
C PHE A 432 -27.20 17.68 -3.12
N GLU A 433 -26.25 18.45 -3.67
CA GLU A 433 -26.34 19.92 -3.78
C GLU A 433 -27.47 20.36 -4.71
N ALA A 434 -27.75 19.59 -5.77
CA ALA A 434 -28.83 19.88 -6.70
C ALA A 434 -30.24 19.78 -6.04
N LEU A 435 -30.36 19.14 -4.88
CA LEU A 435 -31.59 19.16 -4.10
C LEU A 435 -31.79 20.54 -3.47
N GLN A 436 -32.79 21.26 -3.98
CA GLN A 436 -33.34 22.44 -3.31
C GLN A 436 -34.24 21.99 -2.16
N SER A 437 -33.83 22.26 -0.93
CA SER A 437 -34.63 22.03 0.27
C SER A 437 -34.67 23.28 1.13
N ASP A 438 -35.87 23.68 1.55
CA ASP A 438 -36.07 24.78 2.49
C ASP A 438 -35.83 24.35 3.95
N ASN A 439 -35.63 23.05 4.21
CA ASN A 439 -35.40 22.47 5.53
C ASN A 439 -33.91 22.16 5.75
N SER A 440 -33.36 22.56 6.89
CA SER A 440 -31.97 22.24 7.30
C SER A 440 -31.71 20.75 7.53
N ASP A 441 -32.75 19.97 7.82
CA ASP A 441 -32.63 18.52 8.02
C ASP A 441 -32.32 17.77 6.70
N ASP A 442 -32.55 18.42 5.55
CA ASP A 442 -32.18 17.91 4.22
C ASP A 442 -30.69 18.20 3.88
N ASP A 443 -29.91 18.78 4.80
CA ASP A 443 -28.47 18.99 4.65
C ASP A 443 -27.62 17.78 5.08
N VAL A 444 -28.28 16.66 5.44
CA VAL A 444 -27.67 15.40 5.85
C VAL A 444 -28.17 14.24 4.98
N LEU A 445 -27.24 13.38 4.55
CA LEU A 445 -27.51 12.27 3.63
C LEU A 445 -26.91 10.96 4.14
N TYR A 446 -27.71 9.90 4.30
CA TYR A 446 -27.21 8.57 4.64
C TYR A 446 -26.38 7.96 3.52
N LEU A 447 -25.24 7.40 3.90
CA LEU A 447 -24.39 6.54 3.09
C LEU A 447 -24.48 5.11 3.62
N ASN A 448 -24.38 4.09 2.75
CA ASN A 448 -24.44 2.69 3.17
C ASN A 448 -23.13 2.24 3.84
N LEU A 449 -22.80 2.83 4.98
CA LEU A 449 -21.63 2.53 5.79
C LEU A 449 -21.97 2.66 7.27
N ASN A 450 -21.64 1.65 8.06
CA ASN A 450 -21.95 1.61 9.49
C ASN A 450 -20.97 0.76 10.30
N SER A 451 -20.96 0.94 11.62
CA SER A 451 -20.21 0.14 12.60
C SER A 451 -21.14 -0.47 13.67
N ILE A 452 -22.40 -0.78 13.31
CA ILE A 452 -23.44 -1.23 14.26
C ILE A 452 -23.06 -2.56 14.92
N ASN A 453 -22.54 -3.52 14.15
CA ASN A 453 -22.25 -4.86 14.63
C ASN A 453 -20.97 -4.91 15.49
N THR A 454 -19.90 -4.29 15.00
CA THR A 454 -18.62 -4.24 15.68
C THR A 454 -18.15 -2.79 15.78
N PRO A 455 -17.93 -2.27 17.00
CA PRO A 455 -17.44 -0.93 17.19
C PRO A 455 -16.17 -0.63 16.39
N ASP A 456 -16.13 0.55 15.77
CA ASP A 456 -15.01 1.05 14.96
C ASP A 456 -14.62 0.16 13.76
N CYS A 457 -15.46 -0.82 13.41
CA CYS A 457 -15.34 -1.59 12.17
C CYS A 457 -16.43 -1.20 11.18
N TRP A 458 -16.06 -0.37 10.22
CA TRP A 458 -16.97 0.19 9.22
C TRP A 458 -17.22 -0.80 8.09
N VAL A 459 -18.48 -1.14 7.88
CA VAL A 459 -18.93 -2.12 6.88
C VAL A 459 -20.11 -1.58 6.07
N VAL A 460 -20.19 -2.01 4.82
CA VAL A 460 -21.32 -1.73 3.93
C VAL A 460 -22.46 -2.70 4.24
N GLY A 461 -23.68 -2.22 4.38
CA GLY A 461 -24.86 -3.03 4.68
C GLY A 461 -25.08 -3.31 6.18
N LEU A 462 -26.35 -3.55 6.54
CA LEU A 462 -26.79 -3.73 7.94
C LEU A 462 -26.31 -5.04 8.59
N ASN A 463 -26.25 -6.12 7.83
CA ASN A 463 -25.96 -7.47 8.35
C ASN A 463 -24.55 -7.94 7.99
N SER A 464 -23.64 -7.01 7.75
CA SER A 464 -22.27 -7.32 7.36
C SER A 464 -21.40 -7.62 8.59
N THR A 465 -20.47 -8.55 8.42
CA THR A 465 -19.50 -8.92 9.44
C THR A 465 -18.21 -8.13 9.26
N CYS A 466 -17.57 -7.77 10.37
CA CYS A 466 -16.29 -7.11 10.33
C CYS A 466 -15.23 -8.01 9.67
N PRO A 467 -14.60 -7.62 8.55
CA PRO A 467 -13.62 -8.46 7.86
C PRO A 467 -12.32 -8.63 8.65
N TYR A 468 -12.03 -7.71 9.59
CA TYR A 468 -10.84 -7.76 10.43
C TYR A 468 -10.96 -8.72 11.61
N LEU A 469 -12.18 -9.19 11.90
CA LEU A 469 -12.38 -10.21 12.93
C LEU A 469 -12.21 -11.59 12.31
N PRO A 470 -11.49 -12.51 12.99
CA PRO A 470 -11.38 -13.88 12.52
C PRO A 470 -12.79 -14.48 12.41
N SER A 471 -13.09 -15.06 11.24
CA SER A 471 -14.33 -15.79 11.07
C SER A 471 -14.37 -16.93 12.08
N THR A 472 -15.51 -17.19 12.70
CA THR A 472 -15.69 -18.29 13.68
C THR A 472 -15.32 -19.67 13.11
N GLU A 473 -15.23 -19.79 11.78
CA GLU A 473 -14.74 -21.00 11.10
C GLU A 473 -13.22 -21.17 11.16
N THR A 474 -12.44 -20.08 11.10
CA THR A 474 -10.98 -20.14 11.29
C THR A 474 -10.60 -20.54 12.72
N ASP A 475 -11.42 -20.18 13.71
CA ASP A 475 -11.24 -20.66 15.08
C ASP A 475 -11.49 -22.17 15.17
N ARG A 476 -12.53 -22.72 14.53
CA ARG A 476 -12.74 -24.18 14.51
C ARG A 476 -11.59 -24.93 13.83
N THR A 477 -11.07 -24.44 12.71
CA THR A 477 -9.94 -25.08 12.02
C THR A 477 -8.64 -24.96 12.83
N LYS A 478 -8.33 -23.80 13.45
CA LYS A 478 -7.14 -23.67 14.32
C LYS A 478 -7.25 -24.49 15.61
N ILE A 479 -8.43 -24.52 16.24
CA ILE A 479 -8.66 -25.24 17.50
C ILE A 479 -8.71 -26.76 17.27
N VAL A 480 -9.23 -27.23 16.14
CA VAL A 480 -9.42 -28.67 15.88
C VAL A 480 -8.33 -29.24 14.97
N VAL A 481 -8.01 -28.61 13.84
CA VAL A 481 -7.13 -29.22 12.81
C VAL A 481 -5.66 -29.19 13.24
N VAL A 482 -5.17 -28.07 13.78
CA VAL A 482 -3.74 -27.92 14.12
C VAL A 482 -3.29 -28.94 15.19
N PRO A 483 -4.01 -29.12 16.32
CA PRO A 483 -3.64 -30.14 17.29
C PRO A 483 -3.76 -31.57 16.73
N THR A 484 -4.74 -31.81 15.86
CA THR A 484 -4.96 -33.14 15.28
C THR A 484 -3.86 -33.53 14.29
N VAL A 485 -3.44 -32.61 13.41
CA VAL A 485 -2.32 -32.83 12.49
C VAL A 485 -1.01 -33.01 13.27
N ALA A 486 -0.76 -32.19 14.29
CA ALA A 486 0.41 -32.34 15.15
C ALA A 486 0.41 -33.71 15.86
N ALA A 487 -0.73 -34.17 16.38
CA ALA A 487 -0.87 -35.48 17.00
C ALA A 487 -0.60 -36.62 16.00
N VAL A 488 -1.08 -36.53 14.76
CA VAL A 488 -0.82 -37.52 13.70
C VAL A 488 0.67 -37.57 13.35
N ILE A 489 1.34 -36.42 13.21
CA ILE A 489 2.79 -36.37 12.95
C ILE A 489 3.57 -36.99 14.11
N ILE A 490 3.27 -36.62 15.35
CA ILE A 490 3.92 -37.20 16.54
C ILE A 490 3.68 -38.71 16.60
N PHE A 491 2.47 -39.17 16.30
CA PHE A 491 2.14 -40.59 16.26
C PHE A 491 2.94 -41.34 15.19
N LEU A 492 3.01 -40.81 13.96
CA LEU A 492 3.81 -41.39 12.88
C LEU A 492 5.30 -41.44 13.24
N LEU A 493 5.85 -40.37 13.82
CA LEU A 493 7.23 -40.33 14.29
C LEU A 493 7.46 -41.35 15.41
N ALA A 494 6.56 -41.48 16.38
CA ALA A 494 6.66 -42.46 17.45
C ALA A 494 6.62 -43.90 16.93
N VAL A 495 5.71 -44.20 16.01
CA VAL A 495 5.61 -45.51 15.34
C VAL A 495 6.88 -45.81 14.54
N MET A 496 7.39 -44.84 13.78
CA MET A 496 8.64 -44.98 13.04
C MET A 496 9.83 -45.22 13.98
N THR A 497 9.89 -44.52 15.11
CA THR A 497 10.91 -44.71 16.14
C THR A 497 10.82 -46.09 16.79
N PHE A 498 9.61 -46.60 17.00
CA PHE A 498 9.37 -47.95 17.52
C PHE A 498 9.83 -49.01 16.52
N PHE A 499 9.50 -48.87 15.23
CA PHE A 499 9.97 -49.77 14.19
C PHE A 499 11.49 -49.74 14.02
N LEU A 500 12.13 -48.57 14.09
CA LEU A 500 13.58 -48.43 14.07
C LEU A 500 14.24 -49.13 15.27
N LYS A 501 13.70 -48.97 16.49
CA LYS A 501 14.17 -49.70 17.67
C LYS A 501 13.97 -51.21 17.55
N CYS A 502 12.83 -51.66 17.04
CA CYS A 502 12.56 -53.09 16.83
C CYS A 502 13.50 -53.68 15.77
N ALA A 503 13.79 -52.94 14.69
CA ALA A 503 14.74 -53.36 13.66
C ALA A 503 16.19 -53.38 14.17
N ALA A 504 16.60 -52.38 14.96
CA ALA A 504 17.91 -52.31 15.58
C ALA A 504 18.11 -53.46 16.59
N ASN A 505 17.13 -53.71 17.47
CA ASN A 505 17.18 -54.79 18.44
C ASN A 505 17.13 -56.18 17.76
N ARG A 506 16.46 -56.31 16.62
CA ARG A 506 16.52 -57.54 15.80
C ARG A 506 17.91 -57.76 15.16
N ARG A 507 18.61 -56.70 14.75
CA ARG A 507 20.00 -56.79 14.28
C ARG A 507 20.95 -57.15 15.41
N GLU A 508 20.77 -56.58 16.60
CA GLU A 508 21.63 -56.84 17.75
C GLU A 508 21.45 -58.26 18.30
N ASN A 509 20.21 -58.75 18.40
CA ASN A 509 19.94 -60.15 18.76
C ASN A 509 20.53 -61.16 17.75
N LYS A 510 20.57 -60.83 16.44
CA LYS A 510 21.24 -61.67 15.44
C LYS A 510 22.78 -61.62 15.55
N ARG A 511 23.36 -60.51 16.00
CA ARG A 511 24.82 -60.36 16.18
C ARG A 511 25.29 -60.96 17.52
N GLY A 512 24.51 -60.84 18.59
CA GLY A 512 24.78 -61.40 19.92
C GLY A 512 24.68 -62.93 19.96
N ARG A 513 23.79 -63.54 19.17
CA ARG A 513 23.68 -65.02 19.11
C ARG A 513 24.87 -65.70 18.43
N LYS A 514 25.67 -64.97 17.64
CA LYS A 514 26.94 -65.46 17.07
C LYS A 514 28.14 -65.39 18.02
N ARG A 515 28.05 -64.67 19.15
CA ARG A 515 29.14 -64.53 20.13
C ARG A 515 29.00 -65.39 21.39
N ARG A 516 27.87 -66.06 21.61
CA ARG A 516 27.65 -66.93 22.80
C ARG A 516 28.04 -68.40 22.60
N LEU A 517 28.96 -68.69 21.68
CA LEU A 517 29.44 -70.07 21.40
C LEU A 517 30.97 -70.18 21.39
N VAL A 518 31.68 -69.20 21.96
CA VAL A 518 33.13 -69.24 22.12
C VAL A 518 33.46 -68.81 23.55
N ASP A 519 33.94 -69.78 24.34
CA ASP A 519 34.61 -69.73 25.66
C ASP A 519 34.03 -68.76 26.71
N GLY A 520 33.54 -69.22 27.85
CA GLY A 520 34.36 -69.89 28.87
C GLY A 520 34.91 -68.82 29.82
N TRP A 521 35.06 -69.13 31.11
CA TRP A 521 35.52 -68.25 32.21
C TRP A 521 34.42 -67.54 33.02
N GLU A 522 33.84 -68.32 33.94
CA GLU A 522 33.44 -67.82 35.27
C GLU A 522 34.70 -67.40 36.05
N TYR A 523 34.64 -66.26 36.73
CA TYR A 523 35.45 -66.06 37.92
C TYR A 523 34.68 -65.25 38.97
N GLU A 524 34.63 -65.85 40.17
CA GLU A 524 33.95 -65.46 41.40
C GLU A 524 34.68 -64.34 42.16
N GLY A 525 33.90 -63.60 42.97
CA GLY A 525 34.34 -62.98 44.23
C GLY A 525 35.19 -61.71 44.10
N VAL A 526 35.07 -60.70 44.96
CA VAL A 526 34.74 -60.69 46.40
C VAL A 526 34.22 -59.26 46.73
N PRO A 527 33.28 -59.09 47.68
CA PRO A 527 32.64 -57.79 47.93
C PRO A 527 33.40 -56.91 48.95
N SER A 528 33.31 -55.60 48.75
CA SER A 528 33.38 -54.57 49.80
C SER A 528 32.41 -53.44 49.46
#